data_AF-A0A6P0UAD7-F1
#
_entry.id   AF-A0A6P0UAD7-F1
#
_cell.length_a   1.000
_cell.length_b   1.000
_cell.length_c   1.000
_cell.angle_alpha   90.00
_cell.angle_beta   90.00
_cell.angle_gamma   90.00
#
_symmetry.space_group_name_H-M   'P 1'
#
loop_
_entity.id
_entity.type
_entity.pdbx_description
1 polymer ?
#
loop_
_entity_poly.entity_id
_entity_poly.type
_entity_poly.pdbx_seq_one_letter_code
_entity_poly.pdbx_strand_id
1 'polypeptide(L)' 'MGEGTVAIALKDAQMWLRNLTSKEGEEFLEKMKPYIDTIYQGKPKILKELFVDGAKTRINSQPHPFNSPFYWAAFTAVGF' A
#
# COMPACT_ATOMS: atom_id res chain seq x y z
N MET A 1 -0.08 -20.86 -18.37
CA MET A 1 0.00 -19.77 -17.38
C MET A 1 1.47 -19.58 -17.08
N GLY A 2 2.09 -18.57 -17.70
CA GLY A 2 3.54 -18.48 -17.85
C GLY A 2 4.22 -17.68 -16.74
N GLU A 3 5.39 -18.16 -16.32
CA GLU A 3 6.24 -17.64 -15.24
C GLU A 3 6.62 -16.15 -15.39
N GLY A 4 6.38 -15.53 -16.54
CA GLY A 4 6.61 -14.10 -16.78
C GLY A 4 5.53 -13.15 -16.25
N THR A 5 4.28 -13.57 -16.03
CA THR A 5 3.21 -12.62 -15.66
C THR A 5 3.29 -12.15 -14.21
N VAL A 6 3.74 -13.03 -13.31
CA VAL A 6 3.90 -12.73 -11.88
C VAL A 6 5.09 -11.80 -11.66
N ALA A 7 6.23 -12.09 -12.29
CA ALA A 7 7.42 -11.24 -12.20
C ALA A 7 7.16 -9.81 -12.72
N ILE A 8 6.41 -9.68 -13.82
CA ILE A 8 5.97 -8.38 -14.35
C ILE A 8 5.08 -7.65 -13.34
N ALA A 9 4.05 -8.32 -12.80
CA ALA A 9 3.14 -7.72 -11.84
C ALA A 9 3.86 -7.26 -10.55
N LEU A 10 4.83 -8.04 -10.06
CA LEU A 10 5.64 -7.68 -8.90
C LEU A 10 6.53 -6.47 -9.19
N LYS A 11 7.15 -6.42 -10.37
CA LYS A 11 7.95 -5.26 -10.80
C LYS A 11 7.09 -4.00 -10.92
N ASP A 12 5.90 -4.12 -11.49
CA ASP A 12 4.97 -3.00 -11.63
C ASP A 12 4.50 -2.50 -10.25
N ALA A 13 4.21 -3.41 -9.32
CA ALA A 13 3.86 -3.06 -7.94
C ALA A 13 5.01 -2.33 -7.21
N GLN A 14 6.26 -2.77 -7.40
CA GLN A 14 7.44 -2.09 -6.85
C GLN A 14 7.56 -0.67 -7.42
N MET A 15 7.45 -0.53 -8.73
CA MET A 15 7.57 0.77 -9.42
C MET A 15 6.44 1.71 -9.02
N TRP A 16 5.23 1.19 -8.88
CA TRP A 16 4.09 1.95 -8.40
C TRP A 16 4.32 2.44 -6.96
N LEU A 17 4.67 1.54 -6.04
CA LEU A 17 4.84 1.91 -4.62
C LEU A 17 6.01 2.89 -4.43
N ARG A 18 7.12 2.70 -5.16
CA ARG A 18 8.28 3.59 -5.13
C ARG A 18 7.95 5.02 -5.55
N ASN A 19 7.09 5.18 -6.56
CA ASN A 19 6.76 6.49 -7.13
C ASN A 19 5.46 7.09 -6.57
N LEU A 20 4.72 6.35 -5.75
CA LEU A 20 3.48 6.80 -5.14
C LEU A 20 3.69 8.14 -4.44
N THR A 21 2.91 9.14 -4.82
CA THR A 21 2.88 10.44 -4.15
C THR A 21 1.94 10.44 -2.95
N SER A 22 2.10 11.42 -2.05
CA SER A 22 1.14 11.60 -0.95
C SER A 22 -0.30 11.75 -1.44
N LYS A 23 -0.51 12.54 -2.51
CA LYS A 23 -1.84 12.74 -3.10
C LYS A 23 -2.45 11.44 -3.62
N GLU A 24 -1.70 10.69 -4.42
CA GLU A 24 -2.17 9.40 -4.95
C GLU A 24 -2.41 8.39 -3.82
N GLY A 25 -1.59 8.44 -2.76
CA GLY A 25 -1.77 7.62 -1.57
C GLY A 25 -3.08 7.92 -0.84
N GLU A 26 -3.45 9.19 -0.69
CA GLU A 26 -4.73 9.59 -0.10
C GLU A 26 -5.90 9.11 -0.96
N GLU A 27 -5.86 9.34 -2.28
CA GLU A 27 -6.87 8.85 -3.22
C GLU A 27 -7.00 7.32 -3.18
N PHE A 28 -5.88 6.60 -3.02
CA PHE A 28 -5.88 5.16 -2.87
C PHE A 28 -6.50 4.72 -1.53
N LEU A 29 -6.17 5.39 -0.42
CA LEU A 29 -6.74 5.09 0.89
C LEU A 29 -8.28 5.26 0.88
N GLU A 30 -8.78 6.29 0.20
CA GLU A 30 -10.21 6.51 0.00
C GLU A 30 -10.87 5.35 -0.76
N LYS A 31 -10.25 4.89 -1.86
CA LYS A 31 -10.71 3.71 -2.61
C LYS A 31 -10.70 2.43 -1.77
N MET A 32 -9.80 2.33 -0.79
CA MET A 32 -9.66 1.18 0.09
C MET A 32 -10.64 1.18 1.27
N LYS A 33 -11.33 2.29 1.57
CA LYS A 33 -12.26 2.39 2.71
C LYS A 33 -13.28 1.24 2.81
N PRO A 34 -13.98 0.82 1.74
CA PRO A 34 -14.95 -0.28 1.85
C PRO A 34 -14.32 -1.62 2.27
N TYR A 35 -13.09 -1.88 1.83
CA TYR A 35 -12.34 -3.07 2.22
C TYR A 35 -11.86 -2.97 3.66
N ILE A 36 -11.40 -1.79 4.09
CA ILE A 36 -11.05 -1.52 5.49
C ILE A 36 -12.28 -1.75 6.38
N ASP A 37 -13.46 -1.26 5.98
CA ASP A 37 -14.71 -1.46 6.71
C ASP A 37 -15.05 -2.93 6.88
N THR A 38 -14.84 -3.72 5.82
CA THR A 38 -15.03 -5.17 5.84
C THR A 38 -14.04 -5.86 6.79
N ILE A 39 -12.74 -5.50 6.74
CA ILE A 39 -11.69 -6.07 7.60
C ILE A 39 -11.98 -5.81 9.09
N TYR A 40 -12.51 -4.63 9.40
CA TYR A 40 -12.82 -4.22 10.77
C TYR A 40 -14.26 -4.48 11.19
N GLN A 41 -15.07 -5.17 10.37
CA GLN A 41 -16.43 -5.54 10.73
C GLN A 41 -16.45 -6.40 12.01
N GLY A 42 -17.27 -6.01 12.98
CA GLY A 42 -17.36 -6.68 14.27
C GLY A 42 -16.17 -6.44 15.22
N LYS A 43 -15.19 -5.62 14.84
CA LYS A 43 -14.08 -5.20 15.70
C LYS A 43 -14.36 -3.85 16.37
N PRO A 44 -13.68 -3.52 17.49
CA PRO A 44 -13.80 -2.20 18.10
C PRO A 44 -13.46 -1.08 17.10
N LYS A 45 -14.33 -0.06 17.03
CA LYS A 45 -14.21 1.08 16.11
C LYS A 45 -12.84 1.78 16.20
N ILE A 46 -12.29 1.88 17.41
CA ILE A 46 -10.99 2.50 17.67
C ILE A 46 -9.86 1.86 16.87
N LEU A 47 -9.91 0.55 16.60
CA LEU A 47 -8.86 -0.12 15.83
C LEU A 47 -8.84 0.34 14.37
N LYS A 48 -10.03 0.53 13.77
CA LYS A 48 -10.16 1.08 12.43
C LYS A 48 -9.65 2.53 12.39
N GLU A 49 -10.03 3.34 13.37
CA GLU A 49 -9.61 4.74 13.46
C GLU A 49 -8.09 4.85 13.55
N LEU A 50 -7.46 4.11 14.46
CA LEU A 50 -6.00 4.05 14.59
C LEU A 50 -5.30 3.59 13.30
N PHE A 51 -5.87 2.61 12.59
CA PHE A 51 -5.32 2.16 11.31
C PHE A 51 -5.39 3.25 10.24
N VAL A 52 -6.54 3.90 10.09
CA VAL A 52 -6.74 4.95 9.08
C VAL A 52 -5.84 6.15 9.38
N ASP A 53 -5.74 6.55 10.65
CA ASP A 53 -4.88 7.67 11.06
C ASP A 53 -3.41 7.34 10.83
N GLY A 54 -2.96 6.15 11.22
CA GLY A 54 -1.60 5.68 10.95
C GLY A 54 -1.28 5.65 9.44
N ALA A 55 -2.22 5.18 8.62
CA ALA A 55 -2.07 5.18 7.16
C ALA A 55 -1.93 6.61 6.61
N LYS A 56 -2.78 7.55 7.05
CA LYS A 56 -2.70 8.97 6.65
C LYS A 56 -1.38 9.60 7.06
N THR A 57 -0.95 9.42 8.31
CA THR A 57 0.34 9.92 8.80
C THR A 57 1.48 9.40 7.94
N ARG A 58 1.44 8.11 7.57
CA ARG A 58 2.48 7.51 6.73
C ARG A 58 2.49 8.10 5.32
N ILE A 59 1.33 8.16 4.66
CA ILE A 59 1.17 8.67 3.29
C ILE A 59 1.68 10.12 3.18
N ASN A 60 1.47 10.91 4.24
CA ASN A 60 1.82 12.33 4.28
C ASN A 60 3.19 12.63 4.92
N SER A 61 3.99 11.61 5.25
CA SER A 61 5.29 11.80 5.92
C SER A 61 6.35 12.48 5.05
N GLN A 62 6.26 12.34 3.72
CA GLN A 62 7.16 12.93 2.72
C GLN A 62 6.53 12.81 1.32
N PRO A 63 7.00 13.56 0.29
CA PRO A 63 6.38 13.57 -1.04
C PRO A 63 6.23 12.19 -1.70
N HIS A 64 7.20 11.28 -1.47
CA HIS A 64 7.16 9.88 -1.90
C HIS A 64 7.37 8.95 -0.70
N PRO A 65 6.31 8.66 0.08
CA PRO A 65 6.41 8.01 1.40
C PRO A 65 6.99 6.60 1.36
N PHE A 66 7.00 5.92 0.21
CA PHE A 66 7.47 4.54 0.07
C PHE A 66 8.62 4.38 -0.94
N ASN A 67 9.35 5.46 -1.24
CA ASN A 67 10.48 5.43 -2.18
C ASN A 67 11.63 4.50 -1.76
N SER A 68 11.80 4.28 -0.46
CA SER A 68 12.86 3.43 0.08
C SER A 68 12.60 1.95 -0.22
N PRO A 69 13.63 1.18 -0.63
CA PRO A 69 13.53 -0.26 -0.90
C PRO A 69 12.98 -1.07 0.26
N PHE A 70 13.12 -0.59 1.49
CA PHE A 70 12.56 -1.24 2.67
C PHE A 70 11.05 -1.57 2.54
N TYR A 71 10.26 -0.71 1.87
CA TYR A 71 8.80 -0.89 1.77
C TYR A 71 8.35 -1.88 0.70
N TRP A 72 9.22 -2.23 -0.24
CA TRP A 72 8.90 -3.11 -1.36
C TRP A 72 9.93 -4.24 -1.55
N ALA A 73 10.84 -4.43 -0.58
CA ALA A 73 11.83 -5.51 -0.61
C ALA A 73 11.18 -6.90 -0.71
N ALA A 74 10.02 -7.10 -0.10
CA ALA A 74 9.27 -8.36 -0.22
C ALA A 74 8.94 -8.69 -1.68
N PHE A 75 8.64 -7.70 -2.51
CA PHE A 75 8.37 -7.92 -3.92
C PHE A 75 9.64 -8.26 -4.73
N THR A 76 10.83 -7.92 -4.23
CA THR A 76 12.11 -8.24 -4.89
C THR A 76 12.55 -9.69 -4.68
N ALA A 77 12.11 -10.32 -3.58
CA ALA A 77 12.49 -11.69 -3.23
C ALA A 77 11.75 -12.77 -4.05
N VAL A 78 10.61 -12.44 -4.67
CA VAL A 78 9.74 -13.38 -5.41
C VAL A 78 9.80 -13.21 -6.94
N GLY A 79 10.70 -12.35 -7.45
CA GLY A 79 10.77 -11.98 -8.86
C GLY A 79 12.04 -12.41 -9.61
N PHE A 80 12.78 -13.40 -9.10
CA PHE A 80 13.92 -14.03 -9.80
C PHE A 80 13.57 -15.42 -10.30
#